data_AF-A0A542YGE1-F1
#
_entry.id   AF-A0A542YGE1-F1
#
_cell.length_a   1.000
_cell.length_b   1.000
_cell.length_c   1.000
_cell.angle_alpha   90.00
_cell.angle_beta   90.00
_cell.angle_gamma   90.00
#
_symmetry.space_group_name_H-M   'P 1'
#
loop_
_entity.id
_entity.type
_entity.pdbx_description
1 polymer ?
#
loop_
_entity_poly.entity_id
_entity_poly.type
_entity_poly.pdbx_seq_one_letter_code
_entity_poly.pdbx_strand_id
1 'polypeptide(L)'
;MIPRSGADGWAQRFSKLPTVKRRAIRKDHTIIVLSLLLFGAGLIAINVVWPAIFGVAIALAGVVGALMVLYEVRLTKRIAQAEFIRDLQTGFASDPNISEIWRRVLLGEEITHEHRPLVSSFLTFFETLHLLLRRGALELKLVDELFRNRFFLAVGNPGILDTALLKHAASFTNIHRLIHDWHAYWIENGVPVHAGYYSYIRALTEAKGYEVVRLQTEDLPALLELQQQVLDGLGTKPWLRRNSEEMLAECLTGQVSLGARRDGRLVAAAILYDGGTSEENIRKYFTDDEDELGRAINLKLVLVAPGEVRSGLGRTLVELLEAEAAALGKREILCTIHPKNSPSLSLFGKLGHLRLRTVNTAYGRRHVFGRTLAAPNQHWFR
;
A
#
# COMPACT_ATOMS: atom_id res chain seq x y z
N MET A 1 21.29 -10.97 -43.60
CA MET A 1 22.68 -11.19 -43.17
C MET A 1 23.05 -10.04 -42.25
N ILE A 2 23.02 -10.26 -40.93
CA ILE A 2 23.27 -9.25 -39.89
C ILE A 2 24.31 -9.89 -38.95
N PRO A 3 25.37 -9.20 -38.52
CA PRO A 3 26.50 -9.85 -37.87
C PRO A 3 26.15 -10.27 -36.44
N ARG A 4 26.45 -11.54 -36.13
CA ARG A 4 26.57 -12.06 -34.76
C ARG A 4 27.91 -11.63 -34.20
N SER A 5 27.94 -10.64 -33.31
CA SER A 5 29.07 -10.42 -32.40
C SER A 5 28.61 -9.62 -31.18
N GLY A 6 28.53 -10.28 -30.02
CA GLY A 6 28.15 -9.62 -28.77
C GLY A 6 28.05 -10.53 -27.54
N ALA A 7 28.25 -11.84 -27.68
CA ALA A 7 28.16 -12.77 -26.55
C ALA A 7 29.49 -12.90 -25.75
N ASP A 8 30.63 -12.50 -26.31
CA ASP A 8 31.94 -12.80 -25.71
C ASP A 8 32.49 -11.71 -24.77
N GLY A 9 31.81 -10.55 -24.67
CA GLY A 9 32.26 -9.42 -23.85
C GLY A 9 31.89 -9.50 -22.36
N TRP A 10 30.87 -10.28 -22.01
CA TRP A 10 30.37 -10.36 -20.63
C TRP A 10 31.17 -11.34 -19.76
N ALA A 11 31.68 -12.44 -20.34
CA ALA A 11 32.45 -13.44 -19.62
C ALA A 11 33.87 -12.97 -19.23
N GLN A 12 34.47 -12.03 -19.99
CA GLN A 12 35.81 -11.52 -19.69
C GLN A 12 35.85 -10.40 -18.63
N ARG A 13 34.71 -9.78 -18.30
CA ARG A 13 34.64 -8.72 -17.29
C ARG A 13 34.51 -9.22 -15.84
N PHE A 14 34.19 -10.49 -15.63
CA PHE A 14 34.06 -11.10 -14.30
C PHE A 14 35.25 -11.97 -13.87
N SER A 15 36.27 -12.15 -14.72
CA SER A 15 37.46 -12.96 -14.39
C SER A 15 38.54 -12.23 -13.58
N LYS A 16 38.28 -10.97 -13.18
CA LYS A 16 39.19 -10.15 -12.35
C LYS A 16 38.54 -9.63 -11.06
N LEU A 17 37.72 -10.45 -10.41
CA LEU A 17 37.43 -10.22 -8.99
C LEU A 17 38.68 -10.65 -8.20
N PRO A 18 39.23 -9.79 -7.33
CA PRO A 18 40.36 -10.18 -6.50
C PRO A 18 39.91 -11.36 -5.65
N THR A 19 40.59 -12.50 -5.82
CA THR A 19 40.49 -13.63 -4.89
C THR A 19 40.71 -13.08 -3.50
N VAL A 20 39.66 -13.08 -2.67
CA VAL A 20 39.76 -12.72 -1.26
C VAL A 20 40.83 -13.64 -0.67
N LYS A 21 42.01 -13.07 -0.45
CA LYS A 21 43.15 -13.76 0.13
C LYS A 21 42.69 -14.35 1.45
N ARG A 22 42.65 -15.69 1.55
CA ARG A 22 42.53 -16.49 2.80
C ARG A 22 43.68 -16.24 3.80
N ARG A 23 44.37 -15.09 3.74
CA ARG A 23 45.53 -14.72 4.57
C ARG A 23 45.20 -13.73 5.68
N ALA A 24 43.95 -13.25 5.80
CA ALA A 24 43.57 -12.28 6.82
C ALA A 24 43.32 -12.88 8.21
N ILE A 25 42.85 -14.13 8.32
CA ILE A 25 42.42 -14.72 9.61
C ILE A 25 43.58 -14.91 10.62
N ARG A 26 44.83 -15.11 10.15
CA ARG A 26 45.99 -15.32 11.05
C ARG A 26 46.50 -14.04 11.72
N LYS A 27 46.28 -12.86 11.12
CA LYS A 27 46.71 -11.59 11.72
C LYS A 27 45.77 -11.13 12.84
N ASP A 28 44.50 -11.49 12.77
CA ASP A 28 43.50 -11.12 13.78
C ASP A 28 43.77 -11.77 15.14
N HIS A 29 44.15 -13.04 15.17
CA HIS A 29 44.47 -13.72 16.44
C HIS A 29 45.66 -13.11 17.18
N THR A 30 46.68 -12.64 16.45
CA THR A 30 47.87 -12.04 17.09
C THR A 30 47.53 -10.67 17.69
N ILE A 31 46.70 -9.89 16.99
CA ILE A 31 46.22 -8.59 17.47
C ILE A 31 45.30 -8.78 18.69
N ILE A 32 44.36 -9.72 18.64
CA ILE A 32 43.45 -10.03 19.75
C ILE A 32 44.24 -10.46 21.00
N VAL A 33 45.21 -11.37 20.85
CA VAL A 33 46.03 -11.84 21.98
C VAL A 33 46.88 -10.70 22.56
N LEU A 34 47.49 -9.85 21.72
CA LEU A 34 48.27 -8.71 22.18
C LEU A 34 47.40 -7.66 22.90
N SER A 35 46.19 -7.39 22.39
CA SER A 35 45.22 -6.50 23.03
C SER A 35 44.73 -7.04 24.38
N LEU A 36 44.48 -8.35 24.50
CA LEU A 36 44.11 -8.98 25.77
C LEU A 36 45.25 -8.92 26.79
N LEU A 37 46.49 -9.13 26.37
CA LEU A 37 47.67 -9.02 27.23
C LEU A 37 47.90 -7.58 27.71
N LEU A 38 47.80 -6.60 26.81
CA LEU A 38 47.92 -5.18 27.16
C LEU A 38 46.80 -4.72 28.10
N PHE A 39 45.58 -5.19 27.85
CA PHE A 39 44.44 -4.90 28.72
C PHE A 39 44.61 -5.51 30.12
N GLY A 40 45.04 -6.78 30.20
CA GLY A 40 45.37 -7.44 31.47
C GLY A 40 46.50 -6.74 32.22
N ALA A 41 47.59 -6.36 31.53
CA ALA A 41 48.68 -5.60 32.11
C ALA A 41 48.24 -4.22 32.61
N GLY A 42 47.35 -3.54 31.88
CA GLY A 42 46.75 -2.26 32.29
C GLY A 42 45.92 -2.39 33.56
N LEU A 43 45.10 -3.44 33.71
CA LEU A 43 44.34 -3.71 34.92
C LEU A 43 45.26 -4.00 36.12
N ILE A 44 46.33 -4.77 35.93
CA ILE A 44 47.33 -5.04 36.97
C ILE A 44 48.02 -3.74 37.42
N ALA A 45 48.41 -2.89 36.47
CA ALA A 45 49.02 -1.59 36.78
C ALA A 45 48.07 -0.67 37.57
N ILE A 46 46.78 -0.61 37.20
CA ILE A 46 45.76 0.16 37.94
C ILE A 46 45.60 -0.38 39.37
N ASN A 47 45.59 -1.69 39.55
CA ASN A 47 45.49 -2.30 40.88
C ASN A 47 46.70 -1.97 41.77
N VAL A 48 47.91 -1.97 41.21
CA VAL A 48 49.15 -1.68 41.96
C VAL A 48 49.26 -0.19 42.31
N VAL A 49 48.92 0.70 41.38
CA VAL A 49 49.09 2.15 41.57
C VAL A 49 47.92 2.76 42.34
N TRP A 50 46.69 2.29 42.10
CA TRP A 50 45.49 2.88 42.71
C TRP A 50 44.40 1.83 43.00
N PRO A 51 44.59 0.99 44.04
CA PRO A 51 43.69 -0.14 44.35
C PRO A 51 42.23 0.29 44.55
N ALA A 52 42.00 1.49 45.10
CA ALA A 52 40.66 2.02 45.38
C ALA A 52 39.79 2.22 44.12
N ILE A 53 40.40 2.40 42.93
CA ILE A 53 39.68 2.63 41.66
C ILE A 53 39.56 1.35 40.82
N PHE A 54 40.28 0.28 41.17
CA PHE A 54 40.31 -0.97 40.42
C PHE A 54 38.90 -1.56 40.19
N GLY A 55 38.03 -1.55 41.21
CA GLY A 55 36.64 -2.00 41.07
C GLY A 55 35.83 -1.18 40.05
N VAL A 56 36.07 0.13 39.98
CA VAL A 56 35.43 1.01 38.99
C VAL A 56 35.96 0.74 37.58
N ALA A 57 37.27 0.48 37.42
CA ALA A 57 37.87 0.16 36.13
C ALA A 57 37.35 -1.17 35.55
N ILE A 58 37.18 -2.21 36.39
CA ILE A 58 36.57 -3.47 35.97
C ILE A 58 35.12 -3.26 35.55
N ALA A 59 34.33 -2.52 36.34
CA ALA A 59 32.94 -2.25 36.02
C ALA A 59 32.80 -1.51 34.67
N LEU A 60 33.63 -0.51 34.42
CA LEU A 60 33.66 0.22 33.14
C LEU A 60 34.03 -0.69 31.97
N ALA A 61 35.05 -1.54 32.13
CA ALA A 61 35.44 -2.48 31.09
C ALA A 61 34.33 -3.51 30.78
N GLY A 62 33.62 -4.00 31.80
CA GLY A 62 32.46 -4.87 31.63
C GLY A 62 31.33 -4.22 30.82
N VAL A 63 31.06 -2.93 31.07
CA VAL A 63 30.07 -2.15 30.30
C VAL A 63 30.52 -1.99 28.85
N VAL A 64 31.79 -1.64 28.60
CA VAL A 64 32.34 -1.51 27.24
C VAL A 64 32.27 -2.85 26.48
N GLY A 65 32.64 -3.95 27.14
CA GLY A 65 32.53 -5.30 26.57
C GLY A 65 31.09 -5.68 26.22
N ALA A 66 30.13 -5.40 27.11
CA ALA A 66 28.71 -5.62 26.84
C ALA A 66 28.22 -4.79 25.65
N LEU A 67 28.61 -3.50 25.56
CA LEU A 67 28.29 -2.64 24.42
C LEU A 67 28.89 -3.14 23.10
N MET A 68 30.11 -3.68 23.13
CA MET A 68 30.78 -4.24 21.96
C MET A 68 30.07 -5.51 21.46
N VAL A 69 29.67 -6.43 22.35
CA VAL A 69 28.87 -7.62 21.98
C VAL A 69 27.52 -7.20 21.37
N LEU A 70 26.84 -6.21 21.97
CA LEU A 70 25.60 -5.67 21.41
C LEU A 70 25.82 -5.04 20.03
N TYR A 71 26.96 -4.38 19.81
CA TYR A 71 27.34 -3.84 18.50
C TYR A 71 27.57 -4.96 17.47
N GLU A 72 28.31 -6.01 17.80
CA GLU A 72 28.57 -7.15 16.90
C GLU A 72 27.28 -7.91 16.55
N VAL A 73 26.39 -8.13 17.51
CA VAL A 73 25.07 -8.74 17.27
C VAL A 73 24.26 -7.90 16.28
N ARG A 74 24.26 -6.57 16.44
CA ARG A 74 23.60 -5.65 15.50
C ARG A 74 24.23 -5.70 14.11
N LEU A 75 25.56 -5.75 14.02
CA LEU A 75 26.27 -5.82 12.74
C LEU A 75 25.97 -7.13 12.01
N THR A 76 26.05 -8.26 12.73
CA THR A 76 25.73 -9.58 12.19
C THR A 76 24.29 -9.65 11.68
N LYS A 77 23.34 -9.06 12.42
CA LYS A 77 21.94 -8.93 11.96
C LYS A 77 21.82 -8.15 10.65
N ARG A 78 22.54 -7.02 10.50
CA ARG A 78 22.52 -6.22 9.27
C ARG A 78 23.10 -6.97 8.07
N ILE A 79 24.20 -7.70 8.26
CA ILE A 79 24.81 -8.52 7.21
C ILE A 79 23.83 -9.61 6.75
N ALA A 80 23.24 -10.34 7.71
CA ALA A 80 22.25 -11.38 7.40
C ALA A 80 21.02 -10.83 6.66
N GLN A 81 20.54 -9.64 7.02
CA GLN A 81 19.47 -8.95 6.30
C GLN A 81 19.88 -8.61 4.86
N ALA A 82 21.09 -8.10 4.64
CA ALA A 82 21.58 -7.76 3.31
C ALA A 82 21.74 -9.01 2.41
N GLU A 83 22.27 -10.10 2.95
CA GLU A 83 22.37 -11.39 2.25
C GLU A 83 20.98 -11.93 1.90
N PHE A 84 20.05 -11.90 2.85
CA PHE A 84 18.68 -12.31 2.61
C PHE A 84 17.99 -11.48 1.51
N ILE A 85 18.18 -10.15 1.49
CA ILE A 85 17.65 -9.27 0.43
C ILE A 85 18.25 -9.65 -0.93
N ARG A 86 19.57 -9.82 -0.99
CA ARG A 86 20.27 -10.23 -2.22
C ARG A 86 19.72 -11.57 -2.71
N ASP A 87 19.54 -12.54 -1.82
CA ASP A 87 19.08 -13.88 -2.17
C ASP A 87 17.62 -13.86 -2.66
N LEU A 88 16.74 -13.04 -2.06
CA LEU A 88 15.38 -12.81 -2.57
C LEU A 88 15.37 -12.20 -3.97
N GLN A 89 16.17 -11.14 -4.18
CA GLN A 89 16.26 -10.50 -5.50
C GLN A 89 16.86 -11.43 -6.55
N THR A 90 17.88 -12.21 -6.17
CA THR A 90 18.50 -13.21 -7.06
C THR A 90 17.51 -14.31 -7.39
N GLY A 91 16.76 -14.83 -6.40
CA GLY A 91 15.72 -15.84 -6.62
C GLY A 91 14.63 -15.35 -7.57
N PHE A 92 14.21 -14.09 -7.44
CA PHE A 92 13.23 -13.49 -8.34
C PHE A 92 13.78 -13.31 -9.77
N ALA A 93 14.99 -12.77 -9.91
CA ALA A 93 15.57 -12.42 -11.21
C ALA A 93 16.16 -13.61 -11.98
N SER A 94 16.49 -14.71 -11.30
CA SER A 94 17.10 -15.89 -11.92
C SER A 94 16.08 -16.88 -12.50
N ASP A 95 14.81 -16.79 -12.09
CA ASP A 95 13.76 -17.65 -12.62
C ASP A 95 13.34 -17.15 -14.03
N PRO A 96 13.50 -17.97 -15.10
CA PRO A 96 13.15 -17.59 -16.46
C PRO A 96 11.65 -17.34 -16.65
N ASN A 97 10.79 -18.07 -15.92
CA ASN A 97 9.35 -17.93 -16.01
C ASN A 97 8.89 -16.60 -15.40
N ILE A 98 9.45 -16.26 -14.23
CA ILE A 98 9.20 -14.98 -13.56
C ILE A 98 9.71 -13.82 -14.43
N SER A 99 10.90 -13.97 -15.03
CA SER A 99 11.49 -12.95 -15.90
C SER A 99 10.67 -12.73 -17.16
N GLU A 100 10.17 -13.79 -17.78
CA GLU A 100 9.31 -13.72 -18.97
C GLU A 100 8.00 -12.98 -18.67
N ILE A 101 7.28 -13.37 -17.61
CA ILE A 101 6.01 -12.72 -17.27
C ILE A 101 6.22 -11.28 -16.82
N TRP A 102 7.31 -11.00 -16.09
CA TRP A 102 7.66 -9.63 -15.71
C TRP A 102 7.95 -8.76 -16.93
N ARG A 103 8.69 -9.27 -17.93
CA ARG A 103 8.94 -8.56 -19.19
C ARG A 103 7.62 -8.23 -19.89
N ARG A 104 6.70 -9.20 -19.99
CA ARG A 104 5.37 -9.00 -20.60
C ARG A 104 4.57 -7.91 -19.92
N VAL A 105 4.49 -7.95 -18.59
CA VAL A 105 3.82 -6.92 -17.79
C VAL A 105 4.44 -5.53 -18.03
N LEU A 106 5.78 -5.45 -18.07
CA LEU A 106 6.49 -4.18 -18.25
C LEU A 106 6.31 -3.59 -19.66
N LEU A 107 6.32 -4.44 -20.69
CA LEU A 107 6.18 -4.03 -22.08
C LEU A 107 4.72 -3.89 -22.54
N GLY A 108 3.75 -4.21 -21.67
CA GLY A 108 2.34 -4.22 -22.02
C GLY A 108 1.97 -5.29 -23.05
N GLU A 109 2.75 -6.37 -23.11
CA GLU A 109 2.44 -7.52 -23.98
C GLU A 109 1.19 -8.24 -23.47
N GLU A 110 0.43 -8.82 -24.40
CA GLU A 110 -0.76 -9.59 -24.06
C GLU A 110 -0.41 -10.83 -23.23
N ILE A 111 -1.17 -11.05 -22.16
CA ILE A 111 -1.05 -12.21 -21.27
C ILE A 111 -2.35 -13.01 -21.39
N THR A 112 -2.29 -14.09 -22.16
CA THR A 112 -3.40 -15.03 -22.38
C THR A 112 -3.33 -16.24 -21.45
N HIS A 113 -4.34 -17.11 -21.50
CA HIS A 113 -4.40 -18.36 -20.73
C HIS A 113 -3.22 -19.32 -20.96
N GLU A 114 -2.55 -19.27 -22.12
CA GLU A 114 -1.36 -20.08 -22.40
C GLU A 114 -0.20 -19.75 -21.47
N HIS A 115 -0.13 -18.51 -20.97
CA HIS A 115 0.91 -18.05 -20.06
C HIS A 115 0.66 -18.43 -18.59
N ARG A 116 -0.43 -19.17 -18.30
CA ARG A 116 -0.80 -19.55 -16.93
C ARG A 116 0.34 -20.19 -16.13
N PRO A 117 1.19 -21.09 -16.68
CA PRO A 117 2.33 -21.62 -15.92
C PRO A 117 3.30 -20.53 -15.46
N LEU A 118 3.56 -19.53 -16.31
CA LEU A 118 4.46 -18.40 -16.00
C LEU A 118 3.86 -17.51 -14.91
N VAL A 119 2.57 -17.20 -15.03
CA VAL A 119 1.82 -16.45 -14.02
C VAL A 119 1.84 -17.20 -12.68
N SER A 120 1.66 -18.52 -12.70
CA SER A 120 1.72 -19.34 -11.49
C SER A 120 3.09 -19.26 -10.83
N SER A 121 4.19 -19.43 -11.57
CA SER A 121 5.55 -19.30 -11.02
C SER A 121 5.77 -17.94 -10.35
N PHE A 122 5.34 -16.86 -11.02
CA PHE A 122 5.43 -15.50 -10.46
C PHE A 122 4.62 -15.33 -9.18
N LEU A 123 3.36 -15.77 -9.16
CA LEU A 123 2.54 -15.67 -7.96
C LEU A 123 3.07 -16.55 -6.83
N THR A 124 3.55 -17.76 -7.09
CA THR A 124 4.11 -18.65 -6.06
C THR A 124 5.34 -18.05 -5.36
N PHE A 125 6.15 -17.24 -6.06
CA PHE A 125 7.20 -16.46 -5.40
C PHE A 125 6.61 -15.52 -4.33
N PHE A 126 5.54 -14.78 -4.66
CA PHE A 126 4.86 -13.89 -3.73
C PHE A 126 4.08 -14.63 -2.63
N GLU A 127 3.59 -15.83 -2.89
CA GLU A 127 3.03 -16.68 -1.83
C GLU A 127 4.11 -17.06 -0.80
N THR A 128 5.32 -17.37 -1.26
CA THR A 128 6.46 -17.65 -0.37
C THR A 128 6.79 -16.42 0.47
N LEU A 129 6.80 -15.22 -0.13
CA LEU A 129 6.97 -13.96 0.62
C LEU A 129 5.86 -13.76 1.66
N HIS A 130 4.60 -14.04 1.31
CA HIS A 130 3.48 -13.97 2.26
C HIS A 130 3.70 -14.91 3.45
N LEU A 131 4.14 -16.15 3.23
CA LEU A 131 4.42 -17.09 4.32
C LEU A 131 5.54 -16.60 5.24
N LEU A 132 6.58 -15.97 4.69
CA LEU A 132 7.68 -15.38 5.47
C LEU A 132 7.20 -14.18 6.31
N LEU A 133 6.34 -13.34 5.74
CA LEU A 133 5.68 -12.24 6.46
C LEU A 133 4.84 -12.77 7.63
N ARG A 134 4.02 -13.79 7.38
CA ARG A 134 3.14 -14.41 8.41
C ARG A 134 3.93 -15.07 9.54
N ARG A 135 5.16 -15.51 9.29
CA ARG A 135 6.07 -16.10 10.28
C ARG A 135 6.93 -15.05 11.01
N GLY A 136 6.83 -13.77 10.65
CA GLY A 136 7.67 -12.70 11.20
C GLY A 136 9.14 -12.79 10.77
N ALA A 137 9.45 -13.61 9.75
CA ALA A 137 10.79 -13.73 9.19
C ALA A 137 11.11 -12.57 8.22
N LEU A 138 10.08 -11.86 7.78
CA LEU A 138 10.16 -10.74 6.86
C LEU A 138 9.22 -9.62 7.32
N GLU A 139 9.64 -8.37 7.13
CA GLU A 139 8.83 -7.19 7.40
C GLU A 139 8.18 -6.70 6.10
N LEU A 140 6.91 -6.31 6.18
CA LEU A 140 6.15 -5.85 5.01
C LEU A 140 6.72 -4.57 4.40
N LYS A 141 7.33 -3.70 5.22
CA LYS A 141 8.09 -2.54 4.75
C LYS A 141 9.19 -2.91 3.74
N LEU A 142 9.95 -3.96 4.02
CA LEU A 142 11.03 -4.39 3.13
C LEU A 142 10.46 -4.98 1.83
N VAL A 143 9.38 -5.75 1.91
CA VAL A 143 8.71 -6.30 0.73
C VAL A 143 8.14 -5.18 -0.15
N ASP A 144 7.58 -4.16 0.49
CA ASP A 144 7.07 -2.97 -0.13
C ASP A 144 8.17 -2.18 -0.88
N GLU A 145 9.32 -1.94 -0.25
CA GLU A 145 10.47 -1.28 -0.90
C GLU A 145 11.03 -2.07 -2.09
N LEU A 146 11.06 -3.40 -2.01
CA LEU A 146 11.70 -4.24 -3.03
C LEU A 146 10.77 -4.62 -4.19
N PHE A 147 9.49 -4.85 -3.90
CA PHE A 147 8.59 -5.55 -4.83
C PHE A 147 7.26 -4.85 -5.12
N ARG A 148 6.95 -3.70 -4.49
CA ARG A 148 5.66 -3.00 -4.70
C ARG A 148 5.30 -2.87 -6.17
N ASN A 149 6.15 -2.23 -6.97
CA ASN A 149 5.85 -1.96 -8.38
C ASN A 149 5.67 -3.26 -9.16
N ARG A 150 6.58 -4.23 -8.97
CA ARG A 150 6.53 -5.51 -9.68
C ARG A 150 5.25 -6.27 -9.39
N PHE A 151 4.90 -6.37 -8.12
CA PHE A 151 3.72 -7.09 -7.66
C PHE A 151 2.44 -6.41 -8.12
N PHE A 152 2.28 -5.11 -7.86
CA PHE A 152 1.02 -4.43 -8.16
C PHE A 152 0.81 -4.11 -9.64
N LEU A 153 1.86 -3.94 -10.45
CA LEU A 153 1.70 -3.92 -11.90
C LEU A 153 1.21 -5.27 -12.42
N ALA A 154 1.71 -6.38 -11.87
CA ALA A 154 1.28 -7.72 -12.25
C ALA A 154 -0.16 -8.02 -11.80
N VAL A 155 -0.52 -7.80 -10.53
CA VAL A 155 -1.88 -8.09 -10.05
C VAL A 155 -2.93 -7.10 -10.54
N GLY A 156 -2.52 -5.94 -11.09
CA GLY A 156 -3.40 -5.03 -11.80
C GLY A 156 -3.53 -5.32 -13.30
N ASN A 157 -2.75 -6.25 -13.85
CA ASN A 157 -2.76 -6.57 -15.28
C ASN A 157 -4.01 -7.41 -15.63
N PRO A 158 -4.80 -7.02 -16.65
CA PRO A 158 -6.03 -7.74 -17.03
C PRO A 158 -5.83 -9.23 -17.35
N GLY A 159 -4.73 -9.58 -18.03
CA GLY A 159 -4.44 -10.97 -18.42
C GLY A 159 -4.08 -11.85 -17.23
N ILE A 160 -3.34 -11.31 -16.25
CA ILE A 160 -3.04 -12.01 -14.99
C ILE A 160 -4.31 -12.15 -14.13
N LEU A 161 -5.11 -11.08 -14.06
CA LEU A 161 -6.39 -11.09 -13.33
C LEU A 161 -7.30 -12.19 -13.87
N ASP A 162 -7.56 -12.21 -15.17
CA ASP A 162 -8.44 -13.19 -15.79
C ASP A 162 -7.89 -14.62 -15.68
N THR A 163 -6.59 -14.81 -15.92
CA THR A 163 -5.98 -16.15 -15.97
C THR A 163 -5.79 -16.79 -14.59
N ALA A 164 -5.59 -16.00 -13.52
CA ALA A 164 -5.23 -16.53 -12.21
C ALA A 164 -6.13 -16.04 -11.07
N LEU A 165 -6.34 -14.73 -10.94
CA LEU A 165 -6.88 -14.14 -9.71
C LEU A 165 -8.42 -14.03 -9.68
N LEU A 166 -9.09 -14.10 -10.83
CA LEU A 166 -10.55 -14.07 -10.93
C LEU A 166 -11.14 -15.47 -11.12
N LYS A 167 -10.84 -16.13 -12.24
CA LYS A 167 -11.40 -17.46 -12.58
C LYS A 167 -10.96 -18.57 -11.60
N HIS A 168 -9.79 -18.43 -10.99
CA HIS A 168 -9.20 -19.43 -10.09
C HIS A 168 -8.83 -18.84 -8.71
N ALA A 169 -9.61 -17.88 -8.21
CA ALA A 169 -9.34 -17.16 -6.97
C ALA A 169 -9.01 -18.06 -5.77
N ALA A 170 -9.66 -19.24 -5.67
CA ALA A 170 -9.39 -20.20 -4.59
C ALA A 170 -7.93 -20.71 -4.58
N SER A 171 -7.31 -20.86 -5.75
CA SER A 171 -5.93 -21.35 -5.89
C SER A 171 -4.89 -20.36 -5.38
N PHE A 172 -5.21 -19.06 -5.36
CA PHE A 172 -4.29 -17.99 -4.96
C PHE A 172 -4.81 -17.21 -3.75
N THR A 173 -5.46 -17.90 -2.81
CA THR A 173 -6.00 -17.29 -1.58
C THR A 173 -4.94 -16.52 -0.80
N ASN A 174 -3.69 -17.00 -0.78
CA ASN A 174 -2.57 -16.32 -0.12
C ASN A 174 -2.21 -15.00 -0.82
N ILE A 175 -2.35 -14.91 -2.14
CA ILE A 175 -2.13 -13.66 -2.88
C ILE A 175 -3.20 -12.64 -2.55
N HIS A 176 -4.47 -13.04 -2.50
CA HIS A 176 -5.55 -12.14 -2.09
C HIS A 176 -5.34 -11.59 -0.67
N ARG A 177 -4.87 -12.44 0.26
CA ARG A 177 -4.50 -12.03 1.62
C ARG A 177 -3.29 -11.11 1.63
N LEU A 178 -2.26 -11.41 0.86
CA LEU A 178 -1.08 -10.55 0.72
C LEU A 178 -1.48 -9.16 0.21
N ILE A 179 -2.32 -9.06 -0.81
CA ILE A 179 -2.82 -7.77 -1.33
C ILE A 179 -3.57 -7.00 -0.24
N HIS A 180 -4.44 -7.68 0.53
CA HIS A 180 -5.18 -7.06 1.63
C HIS A 180 -4.25 -6.55 2.74
N ASP A 181 -3.31 -7.38 3.20
CA ASP A 181 -2.36 -7.03 4.26
C ASP A 181 -1.45 -5.87 3.82
N TRP A 182 -1.04 -5.86 2.56
CA TRP A 182 -0.22 -4.79 1.97
C TRP A 182 -0.99 -3.48 1.83
N HIS A 183 -2.27 -3.54 1.44
CA HIS A 183 -3.13 -2.37 1.44
C HIS A 183 -3.30 -1.82 2.86
N ALA A 184 -3.60 -2.67 3.85
CA ALA A 184 -3.71 -2.25 5.25
C ALA A 184 -2.43 -1.56 5.75
N TYR A 185 -1.26 -2.13 5.43
CA TYR A 185 0.03 -1.51 5.70
C TYR A 185 0.16 -0.10 5.10
N TRP A 186 -0.27 0.09 3.85
CA TRP A 186 -0.23 1.42 3.24
C TRP A 186 -1.11 2.43 3.95
N ILE A 187 -2.33 2.02 4.31
CA ILE A 187 -3.26 2.85 5.07
C ILE A 187 -2.64 3.26 6.41
N GLU A 188 -2.13 2.29 7.17
CA GLU A 188 -1.58 2.51 8.52
C GLU A 188 -0.32 3.38 8.52
N ASN A 189 0.48 3.31 7.47
CA ASN A 189 1.77 4.01 7.37
C ASN A 189 1.72 5.26 6.47
N GLY A 190 0.53 5.66 5.99
CA GLY A 190 0.37 6.82 5.12
C GLY A 190 1.11 6.69 3.78
N VAL A 191 1.28 5.46 3.29
CA VAL A 191 1.99 5.16 2.04
C VAL A 191 1.01 5.30 0.86
N PRO A 192 1.45 5.86 -0.28
CA PRO A 192 0.62 5.92 -1.48
C PRO A 192 0.18 4.53 -1.94
N VAL A 193 -1.12 4.36 -2.17
CA VAL A 193 -1.69 3.13 -2.74
C VAL A 193 -1.28 3.03 -4.22
N HIS A 194 -0.77 1.86 -4.62
CA HIS A 194 -0.32 1.65 -5.99
C HIS A 194 -1.50 1.51 -6.97
N ALA A 195 -1.42 2.10 -8.17
CA ALA A 195 -2.51 2.12 -9.15
C ALA A 195 -3.07 0.73 -9.52
N GLY A 196 -2.19 -0.27 -9.59
CA GLY A 196 -2.57 -1.66 -9.83
C GLY A 196 -3.50 -2.28 -8.77
N TYR A 197 -3.51 -1.77 -7.53
CA TYR A 197 -4.50 -2.17 -6.52
C TYR A 197 -5.91 -1.77 -6.93
N TYR A 198 -6.09 -0.55 -7.45
CA TYR A 198 -7.39 -0.07 -7.92
C TYR A 198 -7.92 -0.89 -9.11
N SER A 199 -7.02 -1.30 -10.00
CA SER A 199 -7.35 -2.22 -11.10
C SER A 199 -7.82 -3.58 -10.57
N TYR A 200 -7.11 -4.12 -9.58
CA TYR A 200 -7.46 -5.38 -8.92
C TYR A 200 -8.83 -5.34 -8.22
N ILE A 201 -9.13 -4.31 -7.40
CA ILE A 201 -10.41 -4.25 -6.68
C ILE A 201 -11.60 -4.01 -7.62
N ARG A 202 -11.39 -3.26 -8.71
CA ARG A 202 -12.39 -3.08 -9.77
C ARG A 202 -12.71 -4.42 -10.41
N ALA A 203 -11.68 -5.12 -10.89
CA ALA A 203 -11.83 -6.40 -11.57
C ALA A 203 -12.45 -7.47 -10.66
N LEU A 204 -12.11 -7.50 -9.37
CA LEU A 204 -12.77 -8.36 -8.38
C LEU A 204 -14.25 -8.03 -8.17
N THR A 205 -14.60 -6.75 -8.26
CA THR A 205 -15.99 -6.30 -8.12
C THR A 205 -16.78 -6.72 -9.37
N GLU A 206 -16.19 -6.58 -10.54
CA GLU A 206 -16.74 -7.04 -11.82
C GLU A 206 -16.90 -8.56 -11.90
N ALA A 207 -15.92 -9.33 -11.41
CA ALA A 207 -16.02 -10.78 -11.32
C ALA A 207 -17.14 -11.27 -10.38
N LYS A 208 -17.62 -10.44 -9.45
CA LYS A 208 -18.78 -10.74 -8.60
C LYS A 208 -20.12 -10.44 -9.28
N GLY A 209 -20.10 -9.98 -10.54
CA GLY A 209 -21.28 -9.64 -11.32
C GLY A 209 -21.74 -8.19 -11.18
N TYR A 210 -20.87 -7.28 -10.73
CA TYR A 210 -21.17 -5.85 -10.65
C TYR A 210 -20.42 -5.06 -11.70
N GLU A 211 -21.10 -4.30 -12.53
CA GLU A 211 -20.47 -3.40 -13.48
C GLU A 211 -20.15 -2.06 -12.81
N VAL A 212 -18.87 -1.68 -12.73
CA VAL A 212 -18.46 -0.39 -12.14
C VAL A 212 -18.38 0.67 -13.22
N VAL A 213 -19.32 1.63 -13.17
CA VAL A 213 -19.52 2.64 -14.22
C VAL A 213 -19.26 4.06 -13.70
N ARG A 214 -18.91 4.97 -14.61
CA ARG A 214 -18.96 6.41 -14.33
C ARG A 214 -20.38 6.90 -14.63
N LEU A 215 -21.02 7.52 -13.64
CA LEU A 215 -22.38 8.01 -13.79
C LEU A 215 -22.40 9.33 -14.56
N GLN A 216 -23.38 9.48 -15.43
CA GLN A 216 -23.66 10.65 -16.26
C GLN A 216 -25.06 11.19 -15.98
N THR A 217 -25.42 12.31 -16.58
CA THR A 217 -26.71 12.98 -16.35
C THR A 217 -27.91 12.06 -16.65
N GLU A 218 -27.77 11.12 -17.59
CA GLU A 218 -28.81 10.13 -17.93
C GLU A 218 -29.08 9.15 -16.79
N ASP A 219 -28.15 8.99 -15.84
CA ASP A 219 -28.30 8.11 -14.68
C ASP A 219 -29.06 8.76 -13.52
N LEU A 220 -29.43 10.04 -13.63
CA LEU A 220 -30.12 10.79 -12.57
C LEU A 220 -31.39 10.08 -12.04
N PRO A 221 -32.29 9.53 -12.88
CA PRO A 221 -33.45 8.81 -12.38
C PRO A 221 -33.07 7.58 -11.52
N ALA A 222 -32.07 6.82 -11.95
CA ALA A 222 -31.59 5.64 -11.23
C ALA A 222 -30.90 6.02 -9.90
N LEU A 223 -30.18 7.14 -9.88
CA LEU A 223 -29.54 7.66 -8.68
C LEU A 223 -30.57 8.17 -7.65
N LEU A 224 -31.63 8.84 -8.10
CA LEU A 224 -32.76 9.25 -7.27
C LEU A 224 -33.49 8.05 -6.67
N GLU A 225 -33.74 7.01 -7.48
CA GLU A 225 -34.34 5.77 -7.04
C GLU A 225 -33.47 5.08 -5.97
N LEU A 226 -32.17 4.96 -6.21
CA LEU A 226 -31.23 4.38 -5.24
C LEU A 226 -31.21 5.18 -3.93
N GLN A 227 -31.18 6.52 -4.00
CA GLN A 227 -31.24 7.37 -2.80
C GLN A 227 -32.53 7.10 -2.01
N GLN A 228 -33.67 7.00 -2.69
CA GLN A 228 -34.95 6.73 -2.07
C GLN A 228 -34.94 5.35 -1.38
N GLN A 229 -34.46 4.30 -2.05
CA GLN A 229 -34.32 2.95 -1.48
C GLN A 229 -33.44 2.95 -0.21
N VAL A 230 -32.33 3.70 -0.22
CA VAL A 230 -31.44 3.80 0.95
C VAL A 230 -32.11 4.56 2.09
N LEU A 231 -32.79 5.68 1.81
CA LEU A 231 -33.52 6.45 2.83
C LEU A 231 -34.63 5.61 3.46
N ASP A 232 -35.39 4.87 2.66
CA ASP A 232 -36.44 3.99 3.15
C ASP A 232 -35.88 2.87 4.04
N GLY A 233 -34.75 2.28 3.63
CA GLY A 233 -34.04 1.28 4.44
C GLY A 233 -33.46 1.82 5.76
N LEU A 234 -33.19 3.12 5.84
CA LEU A 234 -32.77 3.78 7.08
C LEU A 234 -33.96 4.11 8.01
N GLY A 235 -35.17 4.24 7.46
CA GLY A 235 -36.37 4.65 8.19
C GLY A 235 -36.22 6.06 8.77
N THR A 236 -36.48 6.21 10.07
CA THR A 236 -36.43 7.52 10.76
C THR A 236 -35.02 7.96 11.19
N LYS A 237 -33.98 7.19 10.86
CA LYS A 237 -32.60 7.50 11.27
C LYS A 237 -32.10 8.74 10.50
N PRO A 238 -31.67 9.83 11.18
CA PRO A 238 -31.21 11.07 10.52
C PRO A 238 -29.79 10.96 9.97
N TRP A 239 -29.34 9.74 9.66
CA TRP A 239 -27.96 9.43 9.32
C TRP A 239 -27.57 10.00 7.95
N LEU A 240 -28.50 9.96 7.01
CA LEU A 240 -28.34 10.45 5.65
C LEU A 240 -29.35 11.58 5.40
N ARG A 241 -28.89 12.67 4.80
CA ARG A 241 -29.75 13.74 4.29
C ARG A 241 -30.24 13.36 2.90
N ARG A 242 -31.50 13.68 2.59
CA ARG A 242 -32.03 13.65 1.22
C ARG A 242 -31.41 14.79 0.41
N ASN A 243 -30.82 14.46 -0.74
CA ASN A 243 -30.34 15.43 -1.71
C ASN A 243 -31.44 15.70 -2.73
N SER A 244 -31.52 16.96 -3.19
CA SER A 244 -32.48 17.35 -4.23
C SER A 244 -32.05 16.82 -5.60
N GLU A 245 -32.98 16.81 -6.53
CA GLU A 245 -32.73 16.40 -7.91
C GLU A 245 -31.69 17.30 -8.58
N GLU A 246 -31.81 18.62 -8.39
CA GLU A 246 -30.90 19.61 -8.99
C GLU A 246 -29.46 19.40 -8.50
N MET A 247 -29.27 19.13 -7.21
CA MET A 247 -27.95 18.89 -6.65
C MET A 247 -27.33 17.59 -7.18
N LEU A 248 -28.14 16.53 -7.31
CA LEU A 248 -27.64 15.28 -7.89
C LEU A 248 -27.34 15.43 -9.38
N ALA A 249 -28.14 16.20 -10.13
CA ALA A 249 -27.88 16.52 -11.53
C ALA A 249 -26.56 17.29 -11.70
N GLU A 250 -26.28 18.24 -10.81
CA GLU A 250 -25.00 18.95 -10.75
C GLU A 250 -23.82 18.00 -10.49
N CYS A 251 -23.99 17.05 -9.56
CA CYS A 251 -22.96 16.05 -9.28
C CYS A 251 -22.69 15.08 -10.46
N LEU A 252 -23.63 14.96 -11.40
CA LEU A 252 -23.45 14.18 -12.62
C LEU A 252 -22.86 15.03 -13.76
N THR A 253 -23.03 16.35 -13.71
CA THR A 253 -22.62 17.30 -14.74
C THR A 253 -21.42 18.12 -14.26
N GLY A 254 -20.23 17.52 -14.25
CA GLY A 254 -18.97 18.25 -13.95
C GLY A 254 -18.24 17.81 -12.68
N GLN A 255 -18.73 16.79 -12.00
CA GLN A 255 -18.06 16.17 -10.86
C GLN A 255 -17.69 14.71 -11.17
N VAL A 256 -17.12 13.98 -10.21
CA VAL A 256 -16.79 12.56 -10.38
C VAL A 256 -17.78 11.70 -9.60
N SER A 257 -18.69 11.06 -10.33
CA SER A 257 -19.69 10.14 -9.77
C SER A 257 -19.43 8.72 -10.31
N LEU A 258 -19.29 7.75 -9.40
CA LEU A 258 -19.13 6.34 -9.74
C LEU A 258 -20.33 5.55 -9.25
N GLY A 259 -20.73 4.54 -10.02
CA GLY A 259 -21.82 3.63 -9.71
C GLY A 259 -21.40 2.18 -9.84
N ALA A 260 -22.17 1.30 -9.20
CA ALA A 260 -22.12 -0.14 -9.44
C ALA A 260 -23.50 -0.62 -9.89
N ARG A 261 -23.56 -1.28 -11.05
CA ARG A 261 -24.78 -1.88 -11.58
C ARG A 261 -24.78 -3.39 -11.42
N ARG A 262 -25.94 -3.98 -11.19
CA ARG A 262 -26.17 -5.42 -11.23
C ARG A 262 -27.43 -5.67 -12.04
N ASP A 263 -27.32 -6.53 -13.05
CA ASP A 263 -28.44 -6.84 -13.97
C ASP A 263 -29.07 -5.56 -14.55
N GLY A 264 -28.24 -4.60 -14.95
CA GLY A 264 -28.65 -3.29 -15.48
C GLY A 264 -29.14 -2.27 -14.45
N ARG A 265 -29.39 -2.66 -13.19
CA ARG A 265 -29.90 -1.77 -12.13
C ARG A 265 -28.79 -1.16 -11.31
N LEU A 266 -28.87 0.14 -11.00
CA LEU A 266 -27.92 0.82 -10.12
C LEU A 266 -28.15 0.38 -8.66
N VAL A 267 -27.12 -0.18 -8.02
CA VAL A 267 -27.22 -0.74 -6.65
C VAL A 267 -26.27 -0.09 -5.65
N ALA A 268 -25.28 0.65 -6.12
CA ALA A 268 -24.46 1.52 -5.28
C ALA A 268 -23.99 2.74 -6.09
N ALA A 269 -23.73 3.84 -5.41
CA ALA A 269 -23.18 5.05 -6.00
C ALA A 269 -22.30 5.79 -4.99
N ALA A 270 -21.27 6.47 -5.46
CA ALA A 270 -20.47 7.38 -4.65
C ALA A 270 -20.07 8.60 -5.47
N ILE A 271 -19.93 9.75 -4.81
CA ILE A 271 -19.73 11.05 -5.46
C ILE A 271 -18.56 11.78 -4.80
N LEU A 272 -17.59 12.19 -5.63
CA LEU A 272 -16.69 13.29 -5.31
C LEU A 272 -17.29 14.59 -5.79
N TYR A 273 -17.12 15.63 -4.98
CA TYR A 273 -17.58 16.97 -5.28
C TYR A 273 -16.47 17.96 -4.95
N ASP A 274 -16.00 18.69 -5.94
CA ASP A 274 -15.09 19.80 -5.78
C ASP A 274 -15.88 21.06 -5.43
N GLY A 275 -15.79 21.47 -4.17
CA GLY A 275 -16.43 22.69 -3.68
C GLY A 275 -15.70 23.97 -4.08
N GLY A 276 -14.49 23.89 -4.65
CA GLY A 276 -13.67 25.06 -4.94
C GLY A 276 -13.51 25.95 -3.70
N THR A 277 -13.78 27.25 -3.84
CA THR A 277 -13.76 28.21 -2.73
C THR A 277 -15.13 28.43 -2.08
N SER A 278 -16.17 27.71 -2.53
CA SER A 278 -17.54 27.87 -2.02
C SER A 278 -17.73 27.29 -0.61
N GLU A 279 -18.84 27.67 0.04
CA GLU A 279 -19.27 27.13 1.34
C GLU A 279 -19.53 25.62 1.34
N GLU A 280 -19.69 25.00 0.16
CA GLU A 280 -19.82 23.55 0.06
C GLU A 280 -18.49 22.83 0.33
N ASN A 281 -17.33 23.51 0.22
CA ASN A 281 -16.04 22.89 0.51
C ASN A 281 -15.90 22.59 2.01
N ILE A 282 -15.80 21.31 2.39
CA ILE A 282 -15.71 20.90 3.80
C ILE A 282 -14.45 21.47 4.48
N ARG A 283 -13.41 21.81 3.70
CA ARG A 283 -12.17 22.41 4.21
C ARG A 283 -12.39 23.80 4.82
N LYS A 284 -13.48 24.50 4.46
CA LYS A 284 -13.90 25.78 5.08
C LYS A 284 -14.12 25.71 6.59
N TYR A 285 -14.34 24.52 7.15
CA TYR A 285 -14.40 24.36 8.61
C TYR A 285 -13.05 24.57 9.32
N PHE A 286 -11.95 24.67 8.57
CA PHE A 286 -10.59 24.77 9.09
C PHE A 286 -9.85 26.03 8.63
N THR A 287 -10.10 26.50 7.40
CA THR A 287 -9.36 27.62 6.80
C THR A 287 -10.18 28.30 5.71
N ASP A 288 -9.86 29.57 5.44
CA ASP A 288 -10.34 30.34 4.29
C ASP A 288 -9.27 30.50 3.19
N ASP A 289 -8.09 29.90 3.37
CA ASP A 289 -6.98 29.95 2.42
C ASP A 289 -7.32 29.20 1.11
N GLU A 290 -7.34 29.92 -0.02
CA GLU A 290 -7.77 29.37 -1.31
C GLU A 290 -6.89 28.22 -1.82
N ASP A 291 -5.58 28.24 -1.52
CA ASP A 291 -4.66 27.17 -1.90
C ASP A 291 -4.95 25.87 -1.14
N GLU A 292 -5.24 25.96 0.16
CA GLU A 292 -5.68 24.81 0.96
C GLU A 292 -7.05 24.30 0.52
N LEU A 293 -8.00 25.18 0.21
CA LEU A 293 -9.31 24.81 -0.32
C LEU A 293 -9.18 24.07 -1.65
N GLY A 294 -8.34 24.57 -2.56
CA GLY A 294 -8.10 23.97 -3.87
C GLY A 294 -7.45 22.58 -3.82
N ARG A 295 -6.73 22.26 -2.73
CA ARG A 295 -6.12 20.94 -2.51
C ARG A 295 -7.09 19.89 -1.96
N ALA A 296 -8.22 20.32 -1.41
CA ALA A 296 -9.22 19.43 -0.83
C ALA A 296 -10.32 19.08 -1.84
N ILE A 297 -10.96 17.94 -1.62
CA ILE A 297 -12.17 17.52 -2.34
C ILE A 297 -13.12 16.81 -1.39
N ASN A 298 -14.42 16.97 -1.60
CA ASN A 298 -15.42 16.33 -0.76
C ASN A 298 -15.77 14.95 -1.32
N LEU A 299 -15.81 13.94 -0.46
CA LEU A 299 -16.59 12.75 -0.69
C LEU A 299 -18.01 13.01 -0.20
N LYS A 300 -18.86 13.46 -1.13
CA LYS A 300 -20.19 14.05 -0.85
C LYS A 300 -21.23 13.01 -0.48
N LEU A 301 -21.19 11.86 -1.15
CA LEU A 301 -22.24 10.85 -1.01
C LEU A 301 -21.68 9.45 -1.21
N VAL A 302 -22.17 8.50 -0.40
CA VAL A 302 -22.01 7.05 -0.62
C VAL A 302 -23.36 6.39 -0.34
N LEU A 303 -23.89 5.71 -1.35
CA LEU A 303 -25.15 4.97 -1.29
C LEU A 303 -24.87 3.51 -1.64
N VAL A 304 -25.44 2.60 -0.85
CA VAL A 304 -25.45 1.16 -1.14
C VAL A 304 -26.84 0.66 -0.84
N ALA A 305 -27.48 0.04 -1.81
CA ALA A 305 -28.83 -0.49 -1.66
C ALA A 305 -28.90 -1.45 -0.44
N PRO A 306 -30.01 -1.49 0.31
CA PRO A 306 -30.12 -2.30 1.53
C PRO A 306 -29.75 -3.78 1.36
N GLY A 307 -30.08 -4.38 0.20
CA GLY A 307 -29.72 -5.76 -0.13
C GLY A 307 -28.24 -6.01 -0.40
N GLU A 308 -27.44 -4.95 -0.58
CA GLU A 308 -26.05 -5.00 -1.02
C GLU A 308 -25.06 -4.45 0.01
N VAL A 309 -25.49 -4.10 1.23
CA VAL A 309 -24.64 -3.42 2.25
C VAL A 309 -23.38 -4.20 2.62
N ARG A 310 -23.36 -5.53 2.47
CA ARG A 310 -22.21 -6.41 2.79
C ARG A 310 -21.44 -6.92 1.55
N SER A 311 -21.76 -6.40 0.37
CA SER A 311 -21.07 -6.76 -0.90
C SER A 311 -19.64 -6.20 -1.02
N GLY A 312 -19.33 -5.18 -0.22
CA GLY A 312 -18.08 -4.42 -0.31
C GLY A 312 -18.15 -3.21 -1.27
N LEU A 313 -19.27 -3.00 -1.97
CA LEU A 313 -19.40 -1.94 -2.99
C LEU A 313 -19.11 -0.54 -2.44
N GLY A 314 -19.61 -0.19 -1.27
CA GLY A 314 -19.32 1.11 -0.66
C GLY A 314 -17.83 1.34 -0.41
N ARG A 315 -17.08 0.28 -0.08
CA ARG A 315 -15.63 0.35 0.05
C ARG A 315 -14.95 0.51 -1.31
N THR A 316 -15.27 -0.35 -2.27
CA THR A 316 -14.69 -0.29 -3.62
C THR A 316 -14.88 1.09 -4.23
N LEU A 317 -16.10 1.64 -4.20
CA LEU A 317 -16.39 2.93 -4.82
C LEU A 317 -15.62 4.07 -4.14
N VAL A 318 -15.47 4.06 -2.80
CA VAL A 318 -14.65 5.06 -2.09
C VAL A 318 -13.18 4.93 -2.49
N GLU A 319 -12.61 3.72 -2.49
CA GLU A 319 -11.21 3.50 -2.89
C GLU A 319 -10.96 3.95 -4.34
N LEU A 320 -11.89 3.69 -5.27
CA LEU A 320 -11.80 4.15 -6.66
C LEU A 320 -11.91 5.67 -6.78
N LEU A 321 -12.77 6.31 -5.99
CA LEU A 321 -12.84 7.77 -5.93
C LEU A 321 -11.56 8.38 -5.34
N GLU A 322 -10.92 7.76 -4.35
CA GLU A 322 -9.62 8.23 -3.86
C GLU A 322 -8.56 8.25 -4.99
N ALA A 323 -8.60 7.27 -5.89
CA ALA A 323 -7.73 7.25 -7.07
C ALA A 323 -8.04 8.40 -8.05
N GLU A 324 -9.32 8.67 -8.32
CA GLU A 324 -9.76 9.79 -9.15
C GLU A 324 -9.37 11.14 -8.53
N ALA A 325 -9.55 11.32 -7.21
CA ALA A 325 -9.15 12.52 -6.49
C ALA A 325 -7.63 12.76 -6.60
N ALA A 326 -6.82 11.71 -6.44
CA ALA A 326 -5.36 11.81 -6.62
C ALA A 326 -4.99 12.16 -8.07
N ALA A 327 -5.69 11.60 -9.07
CA ALA A 327 -5.48 11.92 -10.48
C ALA A 327 -5.86 13.38 -10.82
N LEU A 328 -6.85 13.94 -10.12
CA LEU A 328 -7.21 15.36 -10.19
C LEU A 328 -6.21 16.28 -9.46
N GLY A 329 -5.12 15.74 -8.89
CA GLY A 329 -4.11 16.50 -8.16
C GLY A 329 -4.52 16.94 -6.76
N LYS A 330 -5.65 16.42 -6.24
CA LYS A 330 -6.10 16.69 -4.87
C LYS A 330 -5.19 15.99 -3.86
N ARG A 331 -4.99 16.63 -2.72
CA ARG A 331 -4.11 16.14 -1.63
C ARG A 331 -4.89 15.74 -0.39
N GLU A 332 -6.17 16.05 -0.33
CA GLU A 332 -7.02 15.67 0.78
C GLU A 332 -8.42 15.34 0.30
N ILE A 333 -8.98 14.27 0.85
CA ILE A 333 -10.38 13.91 0.69
C ILE A 333 -11.09 14.05 2.03
N LEU A 334 -12.23 14.74 2.05
CA LEU A 334 -12.99 15.07 3.25
C LEU A 334 -14.42 14.59 3.14
N CYS A 335 -15.02 14.16 4.25
CA CYS A 335 -16.45 13.88 4.30
C CYS A 335 -17.04 14.26 5.66
N THR A 336 -18.37 14.38 5.71
CA THR A 336 -19.08 14.54 6.99
C THR A 336 -19.92 13.31 7.28
N ILE A 337 -19.85 12.80 8.52
CA ILE A 337 -20.52 11.58 8.94
C ILE A 337 -21.40 11.88 10.15
N HIS A 338 -22.62 11.34 10.19
CA HIS A 338 -23.45 11.41 11.40
C HIS A 338 -22.77 10.67 12.57
N PRO A 339 -22.73 11.23 13.79
CA PRO A 339 -22.09 10.58 14.95
C PRO A 339 -22.63 9.18 15.29
N LYS A 340 -23.89 8.90 14.93
CA LYS A 340 -24.55 7.59 15.16
C LYS A 340 -24.53 6.65 13.94
N ASN A 341 -23.93 7.05 12.82
CA ASN A 341 -23.86 6.21 11.63
C ASN A 341 -22.64 5.26 11.73
N SER A 342 -22.77 4.23 12.57
CA SER A 342 -21.70 3.25 12.82
C SER A 342 -21.18 2.56 11.54
N PRO A 343 -22.03 2.20 10.54
CA PRO A 343 -21.53 1.66 9.27
C PRO A 343 -20.55 2.58 8.55
N SER A 344 -20.90 3.86 8.36
CA SER A 344 -19.99 4.82 7.71
C SER A 344 -18.75 5.09 8.57
N LEU A 345 -18.89 5.25 9.88
CA LEU A 345 -17.73 5.42 10.78
C LEU A 345 -16.74 4.25 10.67
N SER A 346 -17.25 3.01 10.60
CA SER A 346 -16.40 1.83 10.43
C SER A 346 -15.75 1.77 9.05
N LEU A 347 -16.49 2.07 7.98
CA LEU A 347 -15.97 2.10 6.61
C LEU A 347 -14.80 3.07 6.49
N PHE A 348 -15.03 4.34 6.85
CA PHE A 348 -14.03 5.40 6.71
C PHE A 348 -12.84 5.17 7.65
N GLY A 349 -13.06 4.68 8.88
CA GLY A 349 -11.96 4.30 9.77
C GLY A 349 -11.07 3.19 9.21
N LYS A 350 -11.66 2.15 8.59
CA LYS A 350 -10.90 1.06 7.93
C LYS A 350 -10.15 1.51 6.68
N LEU A 351 -10.58 2.61 6.06
CA LEU A 351 -9.91 3.27 4.94
C LEU A 351 -8.90 4.33 5.40
N GLY A 352 -8.61 4.41 6.71
CA GLY A 352 -7.61 5.34 7.26
C GLY A 352 -8.04 6.79 7.31
N HIS A 353 -9.33 7.08 7.15
CA HIS A 353 -9.83 8.43 7.39
C HIS A 353 -9.85 8.69 8.89
N LEU A 354 -9.30 9.82 9.28
CA LEU A 354 -9.23 10.26 10.67
C LEU A 354 -10.36 11.23 10.95
N ARG A 355 -10.95 11.11 12.15
CA ARG A 355 -11.90 12.12 12.63
C ARG A 355 -11.12 13.39 13.00
N LEU A 356 -11.33 14.47 12.25
CA LEU A 356 -10.63 15.73 12.42
C LEU A 356 -11.33 16.66 13.42
N ARG A 357 -12.66 16.79 13.30
CA ARG A 357 -13.46 17.74 14.10
C ARG A 357 -14.92 17.32 14.19
N THR A 358 -15.63 17.86 15.17
CA THR A 358 -17.10 17.85 15.20
C THR A 358 -17.62 19.23 14.81
N VAL A 359 -18.56 19.29 13.88
CA VAL A 359 -19.18 20.53 13.39
C VAL A 359 -20.70 20.47 13.53
N ASN A 360 -21.34 21.62 13.65
CA ASN A 360 -22.80 21.73 13.56
C ASN A 360 -23.15 22.22 12.16
N THR A 361 -23.85 21.40 11.40
CA THR A 361 -24.31 21.73 10.04
C THR A 361 -25.80 22.09 10.09
N ALA A 362 -26.34 22.62 8.99
CA ALA A 362 -27.78 22.86 8.84
C ALA A 362 -28.64 21.60 9.06
N TYR A 363 -28.05 20.41 8.88
CA TYR A 363 -28.71 19.10 9.05
C TYR A 363 -28.17 18.34 10.27
N GLY A 364 -27.73 19.10 11.29
CA GLY A 364 -27.35 18.60 12.61
C GLY A 364 -25.85 18.42 12.81
N ARG A 365 -25.51 17.85 13.98
CA ARG A 365 -24.11 17.59 14.37
C ARG A 365 -23.49 16.51 13.47
N ARG A 366 -22.30 16.78 12.94
CA ARG A 366 -21.51 15.86 12.10
C ARG A 366 -20.07 15.76 12.58
N HIS A 367 -19.43 14.64 12.29
CA HIS A 367 -18.00 14.49 12.38
C HIS A 367 -17.39 14.70 11.01
N VAL A 368 -16.42 15.60 10.92
CA VAL A 368 -15.59 15.74 9.73
C VAL A 368 -14.52 14.66 9.79
N PHE A 369 -14.49 13.83 8.77
CA PHE A 369 -13.45 12.83 8.52
C PHE A 369 -12.59 13.30 7.35
N GLY A 370 -11.30 13.01 7.42
CA GLY A 370 -10.38 13.38 6.37
C GLY A 370 -9.25 12.39 6.21
N ARG A 371 -8.72 12.32 5.00
CA ARG A 371 -7.53 11.54 4.68
C ARG A 371 -6.65 12.33 3.71
N THR A 372 -5.37 12.40 4.04
CA THR A 372 -4.35 12.90 3.11
C THR A 372 -4.17 11.89 2.00
N LEU A 373 -4.33 12.36 0.76
CA LEU A 373 -4.01 11.61 -0.43
C LEU A 373 -2.52 11.81 -0.73
N ALA A 374 -1.87 10.73 -1.15
CA ALA A 374 -0.52 10.83 -1.64
C ALA A 374 -0.49 11.68 -2.91
N ALA A 375 0.46 12.61 -3.00
CA ALA A 375 0.79 13.21 -4.29
C ALA A 375 1.20 12.07 -5.25
N PRO A 376 0.72 12.06 -6.50
CA PRO A 376 1.24 11.13 -7.49
C PRO A 376 2.73 11.43 -7.68
N ASN A 377 3.59 10.67 -6.99
CA ASN A 377 5.04 10.76 -7.18
C ASN A 377 5.34 10.44 -8.64
N GLN A 378 5.95 11.38 -9.36
CA GLN A 378 6.36 11.28 -10.77
C GLN A 378 7.50 10.26 -11.02
N HIS A 379 7.73 9.29 -10.13
CA HIS A 379 8.95 8.48 -10.12
C HIS A 379 8.72 6.97 -10.11
N TRP A 380 7.54 6.50 -10.51
CA TRP A 380 7.29 5.04 -10.62
C TRP A 380 7.74 4.44 -11.96
N PHE A 381 8.09 5.28 -12.94
CA PHE A 381 8.65 4.90 -14.24
C PHE A 381 10.06 5.46 -14.41
N ARG A 382 11.06 4.83 -13.80
CA ARG A 382 12.45 4.90 -14.25
C ARG A 382 13.09 3.54 -14.15
#